data_AF-A0A494X9X9-F1
#
_entry.id   AF-A0A494X9X9-F1
#
_cell.length_a   1.000
_cell.length_b   1.000
_cell.length_c   1.000
_cell.angle_alpha   90.00
_cell.angle_beta   90.00
_cell.angle_gamma   90.00
#
_symmetry.space_group_name_H-M   'P 1'
#
loop_
_entity.id
_entity.type
_entity.pdbx_description
1 polymer ?
#
loop_
_entity_poly.entity_id
_entity_poly.type
_entity_poly.pdbx_seq_one_letter_code
_entity_poly.pdbx_strand_id
1 'polypeptide(L)'
;MRRTYLLLVTALLALLLAGCGASSNNSNGTTDVPQSTKSATPSLGIEPTVTASNEASPSPNDQASTPEGDSAALKEAAVEVVGLLRERDLNSLLAWIDPNQGLRFSPSTHLNSDADLVYMPDKLPTFKDTSKLKWGIADGSGDAIELTFREYYEKFVYNKDFADAPDISVNKIVGKGNVEFNVAKIYPNASYVEFHFPGFDEKLDGMDWQSLVLVFVPEDTDWKLVAILHGQWTV
;
A
#
# COMPACT_ATOMS: atom_id res chain seq x y z
N MET A 1 -39.37 15.54 1.61
CA MET A 1 -39.24 16.50 2.73
C MET A 1 -37.77 16.69 2.99
N ARG A 2 -37.28 17.89 2.69
CA ARG A 2 -35.86 18.30 2.70
C ARG A 2 -35.62 19.12 3.96
N ARG A 3 -34.38 19.03 4.46
CA ARG A 3 -33.74 19.92 5.45
C ARG A 3 -34.16 19.69 6.89
N THR A 4 -33.19 19.22 7.69
CA THR A 4 -32.67 19.86 8.91
C THR A 4 -31.98 18.77 9.72
N TYR A 5 -30.65 18.67 9.68
CA TYR A 5 -29.80 18.15 10.78
C TYR A 5 -28.34 18.33 10.36
N LEU A 6 -27.99 19.58 10.04
CA LEU A 6 -26.63 20.06 10.00
C LEU A 6 -26.64 21.22 10.98
N LEU A 7 -26.16 20.99 12.20
CA LEU A 7 -25.78 21.96 13.26
C LEU A 7 -25.79 21.28 14.64
N LEU A 8 -24.70 20.58 14.98
CA LEU A 8 -24.24 20.27 16.35
C LEU A 8 -22.73 19.92 16.21
N VAL A 9 -21.87 20.80 15.70
CA VAL A 9 -21.13 21.86 16.43
C VAL A 9 -20.65 21.39 17.81
N THR A 10 -19.49 20.73 17.77
CA THR A 10 -18.29 21.04 18.58
C THR A 10 -18.50 21.47 20.04
N ALA A 11 -18.19 20.57 20.98
CA ALA A 11 -17.57 20.91 22.27
C ALA A 11 -17.17 19.62 23.00
N LEU A 12 -15.87 19.31 23.07
CA LEU A 12 -15.19 18.94 24.32
C LEU A 12 -13.69 18.73 24.04
N LEU A 13 -12.94 19.83 24.09
CA LEU A 13 -11.49 19.82 24.28
C LEU A 13 -11.21 20.79 25.42
N ALA A 14 -10.83 20.26 26.59
CA ALA A 14 -9.88 20.82 27.57
C ALA A 14 -10.18 20.37 29.02
N LEU A 15 -9.07 20.13 29.75
CA LEU A 15 -8.89 20.04 31.21
C LEU A 15 -9.28 18.67 31.83
N LEU A 16 -8.40 17.96 32.53
CA LEU A 16 -7.70 18.43 33.74
C LEU A 16 -6.32 17.76 33.93
N LEU A 17 -5.29 18.59 34.13
CA LEU A 17 -4.05 18.30 34.85
C LEU A 17 -4.27 18.66 36.33
N ALA A 18 -4.17 17.71 37.25
CA ALA A 18 -3.86 17.94 38.67
C ALA A 18 -3.54 16.60 39.37
N GLY A 19 -2.39 16.52 40.05
CA GLY A 19 -2.08 15.38 40.91
C GLY A 19 -0.63 15.33 41.39
N CYS A 20 -0.22 16.32 42.19
CA CYS A 20 1.03 16.30 42.96
C CYS A 20 1.06 15.18 44.00
N GLY A 21 2.23 14.61 44.24
CA GLY A 21 2.52 13.75 45.39
C GLY A 21 4.02 13.62 45.62
N ALA A 22 4.61 14.57 46.35
CA ALA A 22 5.98 14.53 46.83
C ALA A 22 6.03 13.91 48.23
N SER A 23 6.96 12.97 48.45
CA SER A 23 7.42 12.58 49.78
C SER A 23 8.94 12.48 49.77
N SER A 24 9.55 13.38 50.54
CA SER A 24 10.98 13.48 50.82
C SER A 24 11.42 12.42 51.82
N ASN A 25 12.63 11.86 51.69
CA ASN A 25 13.52 11.82 52.85
C ASN A 25 15.01 11.79 52.48
N ASN A 26 15.77 12.39 53.38
CA ASN A 26 17.07 13.02 53.28
C ASN A 26 18.16 12.13 53.91
N SER A 27 19.42 12.18 53.44
CA SER A 27 20.60 12.16 54.32
C SER A 27 21.96 12.28 53.58
N ASN A 28 22.57 13.46 53.77
CA ASN A 28 23.95 13.77 54.20
C ASN A 28 25.23 13.41 53.39
N GLY A 29 26.11 14.42 53.31
CA GLY A 29 27.58 14.31 53.22
C GLY A 29 28.22 15.18 52.12
N THR A 30 28.27 16.52 52.22
CA THR A 30 29.31 17.40 52.84
C THR A 30 30.58 17.64 51.97
N THR A 31 30.84 18.94 51.69
CA THR A 31 32.13 19.67 51.39
C THR A 31 32.93 19.29 50.13
N ASP A 32 33.45 20.17 49.26
CA ASP A 32 33.99 21.54 49.39
C ASP A 32 33.93 22.36 48.06
N VAL A 33 34.08 23.68 48.18
CA VAL A 33 34.21 24.77 47.16
C VAL A 33 35.68 25.30 47.30
N PRO A 34 36.43 25.90 46.32
CA PRO A 34 36.03 26.99 45.41
C PRO A 34 36.66 27.11 43.99
N GLN A 35 35.89 27.77 43.12
CA GLN A 35 36.22 28.92 42.24
C GLN A 35 37.62 29.08 41.59
N SER A 36 37.63 29.26 40.25
CA SER A 36 38.02 30.50 39.54
C SER A 36 38.97 30.34 38.32
N THR A 37 38.62 31.08 37.26
CA THR A 37 39.46 31.78 36.25
C THR A 37 40.11 31.06 35.04
N LYS A 38 39.64 31.51 33.86
CA LYS A 38 40.35 32.02 32.66
C LYS A 38 41.20 31.09 31.77
N SER A 39 40.75 31.06 30.50
CA SER A 39 41.48 31.19 29.22
C SER A 39 42.88 30.58 29.07
N ALA A 40 43.00 29.61 28.15
CA ALA A 40 43.85 29.72 26.95
C ALA A 40 43.82 28.40 26.15
N THR A 41 43.57 28.50 24.84
CA THR A 41 43.90 27.46 23.85
C THR A 41 45.40 27.53 23.57
N PRO A 42 46.11 26.38 23.46
CA PRO A 42 46.62 26.00 22.15
C PRO A 42 46.57 24.49 21.84
N SER A 43 46.08 24.22 20.62
CA SER A 43 46.32 23.11 19.70
C SER A 43 47.40 22.06 20.05
N LEU A 44 47.01 20.79 20.10
CA LEU A 44 47.74 19.63 19.54
C LEU A 44 46.72 18.61 19.03
N GLY A 45 46.92 18.16 17.78
CA GLY A 45 45.94 17.43 16.98
C GLY A 45 45.72 15.97 17.36
N ILE A 46 44.70 15.39 16.73
CA ILE A 46 44.68 14.10 16.00
C ILE A 46 43.34 14.08 15.24
N GLU A 47 43.43 14.06 13.91
CA GLU A 47 42.34 13.73 12.98
C GLU A 47 41.75 12.35 13.29
N PRO A 48 40.43 12.17 13.14
CA PRO A 48 39.88 10.92 12.67
C PRO A 48 39.54 11.06 11.19
N THR A 49 40.34 10.39 10.37
CA THR A 49 40.09 10.07 8.97
C THR A 49 38.71 9.43 8.81
N VAL A 50 37.75 10.17 8.28
CA VAL A 50 36.49 9.58 7.80
C VAL A 50 36.75 9.08 6.39
N THR A 51 37.14 7.81 6.27
CA THR A 51 37.21 7.11 5.00
C THR A 51 35.80 6.95 4.47
N ALA A 52 35.49 7.71 3.42
CA ALA A 52 34.30 7.55 2.60
C ALA A 52 34.38 6.21 1.86
N SER A 53 33.74 5.17 2.41
CA SER A 53 33.37 3.98 1.63
C SER A 53 32.14 4.31 0.80
N ASN A 54 32.40 4.84 -0.41
CA ASN A 54 31.44 4.78 -1.51
C ASN A 54 31.47 3.34 -2.06
N GLU A 55 30.70 2.46 -1.42
CA GLU A 55 30.33 1.18 -2.02
C GLU A 55 29.00 1.39 -2.75
N ALA A 56 29.11 1.79 -4.01
CA ALA A 56 27.99 1.84 -4.92
C ALA A 56 27.48 0.41 -5.12
N SER A 57 26.41 0.06 -4.41
CA SER A 57 25.60 -1.12 -4.70
C SER A 57 24.93 -0.93 -6.06
N PRO A 58 25.19 -1.78 -7.07
CA PRO A 58 24.42 -1.73 -8.29
C PRO A 58 23.01 -2.23 -7.99
N SER A 59 22.05 -1.30 -7.93
CA SER A 59 20.63 -1.63 -8.07
C SER A 59 20.43 -2.25 -9.45
N PRO A 60 19.95 -3.49 -9.58
CA PRO A 60 19.53 -4.01 -10.86
C PRO A 60 18.15 -3.45 -11.15
N ASN A 61 18.11 -2.22 -11.68
CA ASN A 61 16.94 -1.73 -12.41
C ASN A 61 16.99 -2.33 -13.82
N ASP A 62 16.99 -3.65 -13.92
CA ASP A 62 16.67 -4.36 -15.16
C ASP A 62 15.14 -4.39 -15.24
N GLN A 63 14.55 -3.24 -15.59
CA GLN A 63 13.23 -3.27 -16.19
C GLN A 63 13.40 -4.05 -17.49
N ALA A 64 12.95 -5.30 -17.50
CA ALA A 64 12.66 -5.99 -18.75
C ALA A 64 11.71 -5.09 -19.54
N SER A 65 12.23 -4.45 -20.57
CA SER A 65 11.45 -3.58 -21.44
C SER A 65 10.45 -4.46 -22.18
N THR A 66 9.19 -4.45 -21.73
CA THR A 66 8.09 -5.01 -22.51
C THR A 66 8.06 -4.30 -23.86
N PRO A 67 8.11 -5.02 -24.99
CA PRO A 67 8.00 -4.42 -26.32
C PRO A 67 6.79 -3.49 -26.41
N GLU A 68 6.90 -2.39 -27.16
CA GLU A 68 5.81 -1.40 -27.26
C GLU A 68 4.49 -2.02 -27.75
N GLY A 69 4.55 -3.00 -28.67
CA GLY A 69 3.37 -3.74 -29.13
C GLY A 69 2.72 -4.59 -28.03
N ASP A 70 3.51 -5.22 -27.19
CA ASP A 70 3.04 -6.04 -26.06
C ASP A 70 2.43 -5.14 -24.96
N SER A 71 2.96 -3.93 -24.80
CA SER A 71 2.43 -2.91 -23.87
C SER A 71 1.03 -2.43 -24.26
N ALA A 72 0.75 -2.25 -25.56
CA ALA A 72 -0.58 -1.88 -26.04
C ALA A 72 -1.60 -3.00 -25.82
N ALA A 73 -1.27 -4.24 -26.20
CA ALA A 73 -2.14 -5.40 -26.00
C ALA A 73 -2.43 -5.66 -24.51
N LEU A 74 -1.41 -5.53 -23.65
CA LEU A 74 -1.59 -5.64 -22.20
C LEU A 74 -2.53 -4.56 -21.66
N LYS A 75 -2.41 -3.32 -22.13
CA LYS A 75 -3.30 -2.24 -21.72
C LYS A 75 -4.75 -2.49 -22.14
N GLU A 76 -4.97 -3.00 -23.35
CA GLU A 76 -6.31 -3.40 -23.82
C GLU A 76 -6.90 -4.52 -22.95
N ALA A 77 -6.12 -5.57 -22.66
CA ALA A 77 -6.52 -6.63 -21.74
C ALA A 77 -6.91 -6.08 -20.35
N ALA A 78 -6.10 -5.17 -19.80
CA ALA A 78 -6.38 -4.54 -18.51
C ALA A 78 -7.67 -3.68 -18.54
N VAL A 79 -7.92 -2.95 -19.64
CA VAL A 79 -9.15 -2.15 -19.83
C VAL A 79 -10.38 -3.06 -19.89
N GLU A 80 -10.29 -4.22 -20.54
CA GLU A 80 -11.38 -5.18 -20.56
C GLU A 80 -11.65 -5.74 -19.16
N VAL A 81 -10.60 -6.21 -18.46
CA VAL A 81 -10.73 -6.75 -17.10
C VAL A 81 -11.29 -5.73 -16.12
N VAL A 82 -10.81 -4.48 -16.11
CA VAL A 82 -11.36 -3.44 -15.22
C VAL A 82 -12.83 -3.13 -15.53
N GLY A 83 -13.24 -3.25 -16.80
CA GLY A 83 -14.64 -3.16 -17.22
C GLY A 83 -15.49 -4.29 -16.64
N LEU A 84 -15.02 -5.54 -16.72
CA LEU A 84 -15.68 -6.69 -16.09
C LEU A 84 -15.80 -6.51 -14.56
N LEU A 85 -14.77 -5.94 -13.93
CA LEU A 85 -14.81 -5.64 -12.51
C LEU A 85 -15.87 -4.57 -12.17
N ARG A 86 -15.93 -3.50 -12.96
CA ARG A 86 -16.96 -2.46 -12.81
C ARG A 86 -18.38 -3.03 -12.86
N GLU A 87 -18.62 -3.90 -13.82
CA GLU A 87 -19.92 -4.53 -14.09
C GLU A 87 -20.23 -5.67 -13.12
N ARG A 88 -19.26 -6.06 -12.27
CA ARG A 88 -19.36 -7.21 -11.38
C ARG A 88 -19.62 -8.52 -12.16
N ASP A 89 -19.11 -8.63 -13.38
CA ASP A 89 -19.27 -9.82 -14.22
C ASP A 89 -18.18 -10.86 -13.91
N LEU A 90 -18.38 -11.57 -12.80
CA LEU A 90 -17.48 -12.64 -12.38
C LEU A 90 -17.44 -13.79 -13.39
N ASN A 91 -18.52 -14.04 -14.13
CA ASN A 91 -18.58 -15.18 -15.06
C ASN A 91 -17.64 -14.95 -16.23
N SER A 92 -17.65 -13.76 -16.82
CA SER A 92 -16.71 -13.38 -17.87
C SER A 92 -15.29 -13.26 -17.33
N LEU A 93 -15.12 -12.80 -16.08
CA LEU A 93 -13.81 -12.72 -15.42
C LEU A 93 -13.12 -14.10 -15.31
N LEU A 94 -13.87 -15.21 -15.17
CA LEU A 94 -13.28 -16.55 -15.07
C LEU A 94 -12.37 -16.91 -16.25
N ALA A 95 -12.66 -16.42 -17.45
CA ALA A 95 -11.86 -16.69 -18.65
C ALA A 95 -10.49 -15.99 -18.63
N TRP A 96 -10.35 -14.94 -17.84
CA TRP A 96 -9.12 -14.17 -17.67
C TRP A 96 -8.18 -14.77 -16.65
N ILE A 97 -8.68 -15.57 -15.70
CA ILE A 97 -7.89 -16.14 -14.62
C ILE A 97 -6.95 -17.22 -15.19
N ASP A 98 -5.66 -17.14 -14.85
CA ASP A 98 -4.68 -18.17 -15.20
C ASP A 98 -5.11 -19.53 -14.58
N PRO A 99 -5.25 -20.60 -15.39
CA PRO A 99 -5.77 -21.88 -14.90
C PRO A 99 -4.78 -22.66 -14.01
N ASN A 100 -3.50 -22.29 -13.99
CA ASN A 100 -2.44 -22.95 -13.24
C ASN A 100 -2.06 -22.18 -11.97
N GLN A 101 -2.08 -20.85 -12.03
CA GLN A 101 -1.67 -19.95 -10.95
C GLN A 101 -2.86 -19.41 -10.16
N GLY A 102 -4.06 -19.36 -10.77
CA GLY A 102 -5.24 -18.78 -10.18
C GLY A 102 -5.15 -17.25 -10.03
N LEU A 103 -6.17 -16.67 -9.40
CA LEU A 103 -6.29 -15.25 -9.14
C LEU A 103 -6.01 -14.94 -7.67
N ARG A 104 -4.92 -14.22 -7.42
CA ARG A 104 -4.56 -13.68 -6.10
C ARG A 104 -5.29 -12.37 -5.82
N PHE A 105 -5.77 -12.21 -4.60
CA PHE A 105 -6.32 -10.95 -4.11
C PHE A 105 -5.44 -10.41 -2.99
N SER A 106 -4.96 -9.18 -3.14
CA SER A 106 -4.18 -8.51 -2.09
C SER A 106 -4.76 -7.13 -1.75
N PRO A 107 -5.01 -6.83 -0.46
CA PRO A 107 -5.47 -5.51 -0.02
C PRO A 107 -4.36 -4.44 -0.03
N SER A 108 -3.17 -4.78 -0.52
CA SER A 108 -1.98 -3.93 -0.61
C SER A 108 -1.27 -4.15 -1.96
N THR A 109 -0.42 -3.22 -2.36
CA THR A 109 0.47 -3.39 -3.53
C THR A 109 1.68 -4.26 -3.23
N HIS A 110 1.88 -4.63 -1.96
CA HIS A 110 2.82 -5.67 -1.54
C HIS A 110 2.09 -7.00 -1.38
N LEU A 111 2.46 -7.97 -2.21
CA LEU A 111 1.90 -9.31 -2.15
C LEU A 111 2.45 -10.06 -0.93
N ASN A 112 1.56 -10.70 -0.18
CA ASN A 112 1.89 -11.54 0.96
C ASN A 112 1.51 -12.99 0.65
N SER A 113 2.49 -13.80 0.28
CA SER A 113 2.28 -15.21 -0.09
C SER A 113 1.67 -16.06 1.03
N ASP A 114 1.84 -15.68 2.30
CA ASP A 114 1.33 -16.42 3.45
C ASP A 114 -0.12 -16.05 3.83
N ALA A 115 -0.58 -14.86 3.43
CA ALA A 115 -1.86 -14.30 3.88
C ALA A 115 -2.86 -14.00 2.75
N ASP A 116 -2.38 -13.67 1.55
CA ASP A 116 -3.24 -13.38 0.40
C ASP A 116 -3.98 -14.64 -0.07
N LEU A 117 -5.24 -14.49 -0.44
CA LEU A 117 -6.05 -15.59 -0.96
C LEU A 117 -5.87 -15.73 -2.47
N VAL A 118 -5.75 -16.98 -2.93
CA VAL A 118 -5.64 -17.33 -4.35
C VAL A 118 -6.77 -18.30 -4.72
N TYR A 119 -7.49 -18.00 -5.79
CA TYR A 119 -8.60 -18.81 -6.26
C TYR A 119 -8.38 -19.30 -7.69
N MET A 120 -8.54 -20.60 -7.91
CA MET A 120 -8.68 -21.15 -9.25
C MET A 120 -10.01 -20.72 -9.86
N PRO A 121 -10.14 -20.68 -11.21
CA PRO A 121 -11.36 -20.19 -11.87
C PRO A 121 -12.64 -20.86 -11.35
N ASP A 122 -12.62 -22.18 -11.14
CA ASP A 122 -13.78 -22.96 -10.68
C ASP A 122 -14.08 -22.82 -9.17
N LYS A 123 -13.22 -22.12 -8.42
CA LYS A 123 -13.31 -21.91 -6.97
C LYS A 123 -13.49 -20.45 -6.58
N LEU A 124 -13.60 -19.54 -7.54
CA LEU A 124 -13.79 -18.13 -7.26
C LEU A 124 -15.09 -17.92 -6.44
N PRO A 125 -15.04 -17.23 -5.29
CA PRO A 125 -16.23 -16.96 -4.50
C PRO A 125 -17.21 -16.07 -5.26
N THR A 126 -18.48 -16.14 -4.87
CA THR A 126 -19.57 -15.38 -5.49
C THR A 126 -20.07 -14.28 -4.56
N PHE A 127 -20.72 -13.26 -5.11
CA PHE A 127 -21.33 -12.19 -4.29
C PHE A 127 -22.54 -12.64 -3.44
N LYS A 128 -22.93 -13.91 -3.53
CA LYS A 128 -23.97 -14.52 -2.69
C LYS A 128 -23.37 -15.23 -1.48
N ASP A 129 -22.06 -15.47 -1.46
CA ASP A 129 -21.39 -16.14 -0.37
C ASP A 129 -21.36 -15.21 0.85
N THR A 130 -21.85 -15.71 1.98
CA THR A 130 -21.97 -14.95 3.23
C THR A 130 -20.88 -15.28 4.25
N SER A 131 -20.02 -16.25 3.95
CA SER A 131 -18.91 -16.64 4.81
C SER A 131 -17.85 -15.55 4.81
N LYS A 132 -17.36 -15.19 5.99
CA LYS A 132 -16.19 -14.32 6.12
C LYS A 132 -14.91 -15.10 5.87
N LEU A 133 -13.98 -14.48 5.17
CA LEU A 133 -12.67 -15.00 4.84
C LEU A 133 -11.61 -14.02 5.34
N LYS A 134 -10.41 -14.52 5.64
CA LYS A 134 -9.25 -13.71 6.01
C LYS A 134 -8.52 -13.31 4.74
N TRP A 135 -8.71 -12.06 4.31
CA TRP A 135 -8.17 -11.54 3.04
C TRP A 135 -6.77 -10.96 3.14
N GLY A 136 -6.18 -10.99 4.33
CA GLY A 136 -4.88 -10.38 4.61
C GLY A 136 -4.87 -9.73 5.99
N ILE A 137 -3.91 -8.84 6.17
CA ILE A 137 -3.67 -8.10 7.41
C ILE A 137 -3.75 -6.62 7.09
N ALA A 138 -4.42 -5.84 7.95
CA ALA A 138 -4.54 -4.40 7.78
C ALA A 138 -3.24 -3.70 8.17
N ASP A 139 -2.75 -2.85 7.27
CA ASP A 139 -1.58 -2.01 7.51
C ASP A 139 -1.77 -1.15 8.78
N GLY A 140 -0.70 -1.03 9.58
CA GLY A 140 -0.69 -0.29 10.85
C GLY A 140 -1.24 -1.07 12.05
N SER A 141 -2.49 -1.53 12.00
CA SER A 141 -3.11 -2.25 13.14
C SER A 141 -2.59 -3.67 13.32
N GLY A 142 -2.25 -4.36 12.22
CA GLY A 142 -1.91 -5.79 12.24
C GLY A 142 -3.13 -6.71 12.39
N ASP A 143 -4.35 -6.18 12.37
CA ASP A 143 -5.57 -6.96 12.48
C ASP A 143 -5.88 -7.73 11.19
N ALA A 144 -6.47 -8.92 11.32
CA ALA A 144 -6.92 -9.69 10.16
C ALA A 144 -8.08 -8.97 9.44
N ILE A 145 -8.02 -8.93 8.12
CA ILE A 145 -9.10 -8.39 7.28
C ILE A 145 -10.13 -9.51 7.07
N GLU A 146 -11.12 -9.57 7.95
CA GLU A 146 -12.19 -10.58 7.90
C GLU A 146 -13.48 -10.04 7.26
N LEU A 147 -13.68 -10.36 5.99
CA LEU A 147 -14.77 -9.85 5.16
C LEU A 147 -15.41 -10.98 4.35
N THR A 148 -16.69 -10.84 4.02
CA THR A 148 -17.30 -11.62 2.92
C THR A 148 -16.66 -11.21 1.58
N PHE A 149 -16.81 -12.04 0.55
CA PHE A 149 -16.25 -11.68 -0.77
C PHE A 149 -16.83 -10.37 -1.30
N ARG A 150 -18.14 -10.13 -1.14
CA ARG A 150 -18.77 -8.87 -1.55
C ARG A 150 -18.16 -7.66 -0.83
N GLU A 151 -18.02 -7.74 0.50
CA GLU A 151 -17.45 -6.64 1.29
C GLU A 151 -15.99 -6.38 0.92
N TYR A 152 -15.19 -7.44 0.72
CA TYR A 152 -13.81 -7.30 0.25
C TYR A 152 -13.76 -6.64 -1.12
N TYR A 153 -14.59 -7.11 -2.04
CA TYR A 153 -14.65 -6.60 -3.41
C TYR A 153 -14.98 -5.10 -3.44
N GLU A 154 -16.01 -4.68 -2.71
CA GLU A 154 -16.43 -3.28 -2.64
C GLU A 154 -15.44 -2.38 -1.90
N LYS A 155 -14.55 -2.96 -1.07
CA LYS A 155 -13.57 -2.21 -0.29
C LYS A 155 -12.20 -2.10 -0.96
N PHE A 156 -11.75 -3.18 -1.61
CA PHE A 156 -10.37 -3.33 -2.09
C PHE A 156 -10.26 -3.70 -3.58
N VAL A 157 -11.30 -4.24 -4.23
CA VAL A 157 -11.23 -4.56 -5.67
C VAL A 157 -11.80 -3.43 -6.51
N TYR A 158 -12.96 -2.90 -6.13
CA TYR A 158 -13.68 -1.91 -6.92
C TYR A 158 -14.42 -0.90 -6.04
N ASN A 159 -13.66 -0.15 -5.24
CA ASN A 159 -14.17 0.89 -4.34
C ASN A 159 -14.23 2.29 -4.98
N LYS A 160 -13.70 2.41 -6.21
CA LYS A 160 -13.73 3.56 -7.11
C LYS A 160 -14.00 3.07 -8.54
N ASP A 161 -14.44 3.97 -9.41
CA ASP A 161 -14.61 3.68 -10.84
C ASP A 161 -13.25 3.70 -11.55
N PHE A 162 -12.42 2.69 -11.29
CA PHE A 162 -11.07 2.60 -11.85
C PHE A 162 -11.04 2.52 -13.38
N ALA A 163 -12.17 2.18 -14.03
CA ALA A 163 -12.27 2.24 -15.48
C ALA A 163 -12.20 3.69 -16.01
N ASP A 164 -12.56 4.67 -15.17
CA ASP A 164 -12.51 6.11 -15.47
C ASP A 164 -11.31 6.80 -14.78
N ALA A 165 -10.31 6.04 -14.31
CA ALA A 165 -9.11 6.59 -13.70
C ALA A 165 -8.34 7.50 -14.69
N PRO A 166 -7.90 8.70 -14.28
CA PRO A 166 -7.21 9.64 -15.17
C PRO A 166 -5.81 9.17 -15.57
N ASP A 167 -5.16 8.39 -14.70
CA ASP A 167 -3.81 7.90 -14.91
C ASP A 167 -3.82 6.37 -15.07
N ILE A 168 -3.36 5.90 -16.23
CA ILE A 168 -3.19 4.48 -16.52
C ILE A 168 -1.74 4.23 -16.92
N SER A 169 -0.99 3.49 -16.11
CA SER A 169 0.41 3.16 -16.36
C SER A 169 0.64 1.67 -16.59
N VAL A 170 1.56 1.34 -17.48
CA VAL A 170 1.99 -0.03 -17.77
C VAL A 170 3.39 -0.24 -17.21
N ASN A 171 3.59 -1.32 -16.44
CA ASN A 171 4.86 -1.71 -15.84
C ASN A 171 5.58 -0.59 -15.07
N LYS A 172 4.78 0.30 -14.46
CA LYS A 172 5.26 1.40 -13.63
C LYS A 172 4.20 1.72 -12.57
N ILE A 173 4.61 1.67 -11.30
CA ILE A 173 3.78 2.13 -10.19
C ILE A 173 3.91 3.65 -10.03
N VAL A 174 2.77 4.34 -10.04
CA VAL A 174 2.59 5.78 -9.84
C VAL A 174 2.16 6.07 -8.40
N GLY A 175 1.25 5.27 -7.83
CA GLY A 175 0.84 5.35 -6.43
C GLY A 175 2.02 5.09 -5.50
N LYS A 176 2.54 6.13 -4.85
CA LYS A 176 3.68 6.01 -3.93
C LYS A 176 3.17 5.75 -2.51
N GLY A 177 3.45 4.55 -2.01
CA GLY A 177 3.25 4.16 -0.62
C GLY A 177 4.58 3.74 0.05
N ASN A 178 4.48 3.29 1.30
CA ASN A 178 5.63 2.86 2.11
C ASN A 178 5.99 1.37 1.91
N VAL A 179 5.21 0.64 1.11
CA VAL A 179 5.38 -0.79 0.90
C VAL A 179 6.20 -1.08 -0.36
N GLU A 180 7.05 -2.10 -0.29
CA GLU A 180 7.82 -2.56 -1.44
C GLU A 180 6.89 -3.23 -2.46
N PHE A 181 6.93 -2.78 -3.72
CA PHE A 181 6.26 -3.48 -4.81
C PHE A 181 7.06 -4.73 -5.21
N ASN A 182 6.58 -5.92 -4.84
CA ASN A 182 7.31 -7.19 -4.95
C ASN A 182 6.76 -8.16 -6.03
N VAL A 183 5.89 -7.70 -6.94
CA VAL A 183 5.24 -8.55 -7.95
C VAL A 183 6.25 -9.38 -8.75
N ALA A 184 7.35 -8.77 -9.21
CA ALA A 184 8.38 -9.48 -9.98
C ALA A 184 9.11 -10.59 -9.20
N LYS A 185 9.08 -10.56 -7.85
CA LYS A 185 9.64 -11.64 -7.02
C LYS A 185 8.74 -12.87 -6.99
N ILE A 186 7.42 -12.67 -7.10
CA ILE A 186 6.41 -13.75 -7.01
C ILE A 186 6.00 -14.24 -8.40
N TYR A 187 5.88 -13.32 -9.35
CA TYR A 187 5.56 -13.57 -10.75
C TYR A 187 6.67 -13.01 -11.66
N PRO A 188 7.78 -13.73 -11.87
CA PRO A 188 8.95 -13.20 -12.58
C PRO A 188 8.70 -12.75 -14.02
N ASN A 189 7.70 -13.34 -14.67
CA ASN A 189 7.34 -13.02 -16.06
C ASN A 189 6.09 -12.15 -16.16
N ALA A 190 5.61 -11.60 -15.04
CA ALA A 190 4.41 -10.79 -15.06
C ALA A 190 4.67 -9.39 -15.60
N SER A 191 3.64 -8.85 -16.24
CA SER A 191 3.48 -7.43 -16.49
C SER A 191 2.21 -6.93 -15.78
N TYR A 192 2.10 -5.64 -15.54
CA TYR A 192 0.99 -5.09 -14.77
C TYR A 192 0.55 -3.73 -15.31
N VAL A 193 -0.71 -3.42 -15.04
CA VAL A 193 -1.33 -2.12 -15.35
C VAL A 193 -1.91 -1.56 -14.07
N GLU A 194 -1.60 -0.30 -13.77
CA GLU A 194 -2.18 0.45 -12.66
C GLU A 194 -3.20 1.46 -13.20
N PHE A 195 -4.38 1.47 -12.57
CA PHE A 195 -5.41 2.49 -12.72
C PHE A 195 -5.38 3.37 -11.48
N HIS A 196 -4.91 4.61 -11.62
CA HIS A 196 -4.57 5.48 -10.51
C HIS A 196 -5.45 6.74 -10.47
N PHE A 197 -5.99 7.01 -9.28
CA PHE A 197 -6.54 8.30 -8.90
C PHE A 197 -5.54 9.03 -8.00
N PRO A 198 -5.05 10.23 -8.39
CA PRO A 198 -4.03 10.96 -7.63
C PRO A 198 -4.54 11.55 -6.30
N GLY A 199 -5.85 11.53 -6.08
CA GLY A 199 -6.53 12.07 -4.90
C GLY A 199 -7.94 12.53 -5.25
N PHE A 200 -8.76 12.80 -4.23
CA PHE A 200 -10.17 13.19 -4.41
C PHE A 200 -10.51 14.51 -3.70
N ASP A 201 -9.99 14.74 -2.49
CA ASP A 201 -10.10 16.00 -1.75
C ASP A 201 -8.78 16.78 -1.82
N GLU A 202 -8.82 17.96 -2.45
CA GLU A 202 -7.65 18.86 -2.57
C GLU A 202 -7.03 19.20 -1.21
N LYS A 203 -7.81 19.20 -0.12
CA LYS A 203 -7.31 19.49 1.23
C LYS A 203 -6.42 18.39 1.79
N LEU A 204 -6.50 17.20 1.22
CA LEU A 204 -5.69 16.06 1.62
C LEU A 204 -4.38 16.01 0.83
N ASP A 205 -4.15 16.91 -0.13
CA ASP A 205 -2.88 17.02 -0.88
C ASP A 205 -2.40 15.67 -1.45
N GLY A 206 -3.35 14.90 -2.00
CA GLY A 206 -3.10 13.56 -2.54
C GLY A 206 -2.97 12.45 -1.49
N MET A 207 -3.12 12.73 -0.19
CA MET A 207 -3.13 11.71 0.88
C MET A 207 -4.41 10.86 0.91
N ASP A 208 -5.20 10.89 -0.15
CA ASP A 208 -6.36 10.05 -0.38
C ASP A 208 -6.33 9.37 -1.76
N TRP A 209 -5.16 9.33 -2.40
CA TRP A 209 -4.96 8.60 -3.66
C TRP A 209 -5.34 7.13 -3.51
N GLN A 210 -5.84 6.55 -4.61
CA GLN A 210 -6.19 5.14 -4.69
C GLN A 210 -5.80 4.56 -6.05
N SER A 211 -5.41 3.30 -6.05
CA SER A 211 -5.00 2.56 -7.24
C SER A 211 -5.60 1.16 -7.25
N LEU A 212 -5.92 0.68 -8.45
CA LEU A 212 -6.12 -0.74 -8.73
C LEU A 212 -4.98 -1.21 -9.63
N VAL A 213 -4.23 -2.22 -9.20
CA VAL A 213 -3.17 -2.83 -10.01
C VAL A 213 -3.62 -4.21 -10.46
N LEU A 214 -3.67 -4.41 -11.77
CA LEU A 214 -3.98 -5.69 -12.39
C LEU A 214 -2.68 -6.31 -12.91
N VAL A 215 -2.38 -7.53 -12.46
CA VAL A 215 -1.14 -8.23 -12.81
C VAL A 215 -1.46 -9.39 -13.73
N PHE A 216 -0.72 -9.47 -14.83
CA PHE A 216 -0.91 -10.44 -15.89
C PHE A 216 0.36 -11.22 -16.16
N VAL A 217 0.20 -12.47 -16.58
CA VAL A 217 1.26 -13.27 -17.19
C VAL A 217 0.91 -13.52 -18.67
N PRO A 218 1.91 -13.66 -19.55
CA PRO A 218 1.65 -14.03 -20.93
C PRO A 218 1.20 -15.49 -21.03
N GLU A 219 0.17 -15.75 -21.85
CA GLU A 219 -0.25 -17.09 -22.28
C GLU A 219 -0.32 -17.10 -23.81
N ASP A 220 0.71 -17.66 -24.47
CA ASP A 220 0.91 -17.61 -25.92
C ASP A 220 0.83 -16.18 -26.50
N THR A 221 -0.29 -15.82 -27.14
CA THR A 221 -0.52 -14.48 -27.72
C THR A 221 -1.47 -13.61 -26.88
N ASP A 222 -1.93 -14.13 -25.74
CA ASP A 222 -2.89 -13.49 -24.85
C ASP A 222 -2.29 -13.21 -23.46
N TRP A 223 -3.11 -12.61 -22.58
CA TRP A 223 -2.77 -12.29 -21.20
C TRP A 223 -3.71 -12.98 -20.23
N LYS A 224 -3.15 -13.53 -19.15
CA LYS A 224 -3.92 -14.08 -18.03
C LYS A 224 -3.72 -13.30 -16.76
N LEU A 225 -4.81 -12.93 -16.12
CA LEU A 225 -4.85 -12.24 -14.84
C LEU A 225 -4.44 -13.21 -13.73
N VAL A 226 -3.43 -12.84 -12.95
CA VAL A 226 -2.91 -13.63 -11.83
C VAL A 226 -3.03 -12.93 -10.49
N ALA A 227 -3.18 -11.60 -10.47
CA ALA A 227 -3.41 -10.87 -9.23
C ALA A 227 -4.19 -9.57 -9.42
N ILE A 228 -5.01 -9.23 -8.41
CA ILE A 228 -5.64 -7.92 -8.22
C ILE A 228 -5.11 -7.35 -6.90
N LEU A 229 -4.51 -6.17 -6.98
CA LEU A 229 -3.91 -5.51 -5.82
C LEU A 229 -4.55 -4.14 -5.62
N HIS A 230 -4.85 -3.84 -4.36
CA HIS A 230 -5.32 -2.51 -3.95
C HIS A 230 -4.15 -1.63 -3.53
N GLY A 231 -4.08 -0.43 -4.07
CA GLY A 231 -3.19 0.62 -3.61
C GLY A 231 -3.98 1.77 -3.00
N GLN A 232 -3.50 2.30 -1.89
CA GLN A 232 -4.01 3.54 -1.35
C GLN A 232 -2.94 4.22 -0.51
N TRP A 233 -3.13 5.51 -0.28
CA TRP A 233 -2.31 6.22 0.69
C TRP A 233 -2.44 5.60 2.08
N THR A 234 -1.29 5.34 2.71
CA THR A 234 -1.16 4.87 4.10
C THR A 234 -0.03 5.64 4.78
N VAL A 235 -0.11 5.77 6.11
CA VAL A 235 0.89 6.42 6.96
C VAL A 235 2.01 5.47 7.37
#